data_AF-A0A2A6FJY8-F1
#
_entry.id   AF-A0A2A6FJY8-F1
#
_cell.length_a   1.000
_cell.length_b   1.000
_cell.length_c   1.000
_cell.angle_alpha   90.00
_cell.angle_beta   90.00
_cell.angle_gamma   90.00
#
_symmetry.space_group_name_H-M   'P 1'
#
loop_
_entity.id
_entity.type
_entity.pdbx_description
1 polymer ?
#
loop_
_entity_poly.entity_id
_entity_poly.type
_entity_poly.pdbx_seq_one_letter_code
_entity_poly.pdbx_strand_id
1 'polypeptide(L)'
;AHDNTTGEQLRWIDRLEATRGIKNRLEAQHSVDVGLMQINSKNFSFLNLTPEKAFEPCASLSAAAHLLESRYAGGTTAPAQQLALRRAISAYNTGDVTRGFTNGYVRKVESAAKDISSHPEPTLEPTAQDAPHLEAPGRKAVPPLLQQSQQANGKQPKRNSWDIWGSYESNRSGADPSGPTGSQAAEERESSNPNKLVFD
;
A
#
# COMPACT_ATOMS: atom_id res chain seq x y z
N ALA A 1 9.31 4.80 5.70
CA ALA A 1 9.60 3.51 5.07
C ALA A 1 10.03 2.56 6.16
N HIS A 2 9.85 1.26 5.98
CA HIS A 2 10.23 0.26 6.97
C HIS A 2 11.24 -0.70 6.37
N ASP A 3 12.35 -0.96 7.04
CA ASP A 3 13.35 -1.94 6.61
C ASP A 3 13.02 -3.29 7.25
N ASN A 4 12.46 -4.22 6.48
CA ASN A 4 12.10 -5.55 6.98
C ASN A 4 13.33 -6.41 7.29
N THR A 5 14.51 -6.08 6.74
CA THR A 5 15.75 -6.82 7.02
C THR A 5 16.30 -6.46 8.39
N THR A 6 16.25 -5.18 8.78
CA THR A 6 16.80 -4.70 10.06
C THR A 6 15.76 -4.44 11.14
N GLY A 7 14.48 -4.34 10.77
CA GLY A 7 13.39 -3.90 11.63
C GLY A 7 13.32 -2.37 11.82
N GLU A 8 14.16 -1.60 11.13
CA GLU A 8 14.26 -0.15 11.34
C GLU A 8 13.06 0.60 10.74
N GLN A 9 12.54 1.58 11.48
CA GLN A 9 11.59 2.56 10.96
C GLN A 9 12.34 3.78 10.42
N LEU A 10 12.31 3.96 9.11
CA LEU A 10 13.06 4.98 8.40
C LEU A 10 12.25 6.26 8.22
N ARG A 11 12.81 7.37 8.69
CA ARG A 11 12.23 8.71 8.60
C ARG A 11 13.26 9.66 8.04
N TRP A 12 12.87 10.42 7.03
CA TRP A 12 13.70 11.44 6.39
C TRP A 12 12.94 12.74 6.31
N ILE A 13 13.68 13.85 6.28
CA ILE A 13 13.13 15.20 6.25
C ILE A 13 12.86 15.61 4.79
N ASP A 14 13.69 15.14 3.86
CA ASP A 14 13.52 15.39 2.44
C ASP A 14 13.50 14.11 1.58
N ARG A 15 13.01 14.28 0.35
CA ARG A 15 12.79 13.20 -0.59
C ARG A 15 14.09 12.65 -1.22
N LEU A 16 15.12 13.49 -1.35
CA LEU A 16 16.39 13.10 -1.93
C LEU A 16 17.14 12.17 -0.96
N GLU A 17 17.18 12.51 0.33
CA GLU A 17 17.69 11.66 1.39
C GLU A 17 16.93 10.35 1.49
N ALA A 18 15.59 10.39 1.42
CA ALA A 18 14.77 9.19 1.42
C ALA A 18 15.13 8.26 0.25
N THR A 19 15.23 8.81 -0.96
CA THR A 19 15.58 8.05 -2.17
C THR A 19 16.97 7.43 -2.05
N ARG A 20 17.97 8.21 -1.62
CA ARG A 20 19.34 7.72 -1.43
C ARG A 20 19.40 6.63 -0.36
N GLY A 21 18.69 6.82 0.75
CA GLY A 21 18.59 5.85 1.83
C GLY A 21 18.00 4.51 1.37
N ILE A 22 16.94 4.55 0.55
CA ILE A 22 16.37 3.34 -0.07
C ILE A 22 17.37 2.69 -1.04
N LYS A 23 18.01 3.46 -1.94
CA LYS A 23 19.00 2.93 -2.88
C LYS A 23 20.13 2.16 -2.17
N ASN A 24 20.72 2.76 -1.14
CA ASN A 24 21.78 2.14 -0.36
C ASN A 24 21.33 0.81 0.28
N ARG A 25 20.06 0.72 0.70
CA ARG A 25 19.47 -0.51 1.28
C ARG A 25 19.23 -1.58 0.23
N LEU A 26 18.78 -1.20 -0.97
CA LEU A 26 18.63 -2.14 -2.08
C LEU A 26 19.99 -2.69 -2.56
N GLU A 27 21.02 -1.84 -2.61
CA GLU A 27 22.40 -2.27 -2.87
C GLU A 27 22.89 -3.27 -1.82
N ALA A 28 22.53 -3.05 -0.54
CA ALA A 28 22.77 -3.98 0.55
C ALA A 28 21.83 -5.22 0.57
N GLN A 29 20.99 -5.41 -0.46
CA GLN A 29 20.04 -6.53 -0.56
C GLN A 29 18.97 -6.57 0.54
N HIS A 30 18.62 -5.43 1.12
CA HIS A 30 17.54 -5.34 2.10
C HIS A 30 16.15 -5.41 1.45
N SER A 31 15.17 -5.93 2.20
CA SER A 31 13.75 -5.87 1.87
C SER A 31 13.15 -4.65 2.58
N VAL A 32 12.58 -3.70 1.85
CA VAL A 32 12.17 -2.41 2.43
C VAL A 32 10.79 -2.01 1.92
N ASP A 33 9.90 -1.56 2.80
CA ASP A 33 8.56 -1.07 2.46
C ASP A 33 8.55 0.44 2.28
N VAL A 34 8.16 0.87 1.08
CA VAL A 34 8.38 2.25 0.62
C VAL A 34 7.07 2.92 0.22
N GLY A 35 6.97 4.22 0.48
CA GLY A 35 5.83 5.04 0.07
C GLY A 35 4.62 4.95 0.99
N LEU A 36 3.55 5.64 0.57
CA LEU A 36 2.29 5.74 1.32
C LEU A 36 1.67 4.37 1.61
N MET A 37 1.70 3.48 0.62
CA MET A 37 1.11 2.15 0.72
C MET A 37 2.09 1.07 1.19
N GLN A 38 3.29 1.47 1.62
CA GLN A 38 4.32 0.57 2.13
C GLN A 38 4.57 -0.61 1.16
N ILE A 39 4.92 -0.29 -0.09
CA ILE A 39 5.20 -1.31 -1.11
C ILE A 39 6.55 -1.94 -0.83
N ASN A 40 6.58 -3.26 -0.64
CA ASN A 40 7.81 -4.02 -0.45
C ASN A 40 8.71 -3.95 -1.69
N SER A 41 9.99 -3.62 -1.49
CA SER A 41 10.99 -3.40 -2.54
C SER A 41 11.20 -4.59 -3.46
N LYS A 42 10.91 -5.82 -2.99
CA LYS A 42 10.99 -7.03 -3.81
C LYS A 42 10.01 -7.02 -4.98
N ASN A 43 8.94 -6.24 -4.92
CA ASN A 43 7.97 -6.10 -6.01
C ASN A 43 8.34 -5.01 -7.03
N PHE A 44 9.40 -4.23 -6.80
CA PHE A 44 9.66 -3.04 -7.62
C PHE A 44 9.87 -3.35 -9.09
N SER A 45 10.62 -4.41 -9.40
CA SER A 45 10.86 -4.83 -10.78
C SER A 45 9.56 -5.21 -11.48
N PHE A 46 8.68 -5.95 -10.79
CA PHE A 46 7.40 -6.38 -11.35
C PHE A 46 6.42 -5.20 -11.54
N LEU A 47 6.41 -4.26 -10.60
CA LEU A 47 5.52 -3.10 -10.59
C LEU A 47 6.10 -1.88 -11.34
N ASN A 48 7.25 -2.04 -12.00
CA ASN A 48 7.96 -0.96 -12.69
C ASN A 48 8.20 0.29 -11.80
N LEU A 49 8.53 0.06 -10.53
CA LEU A 49 8.83 1.08 -9.56
C LEU A 49 10.34 1.31 -9.43
N THR A 50 10.71 2.57 -9.25
CA THR A 50 12.03 2.96 -8.75
C THR A 50 11.87 3.48 -7.32
N PRO A 51 12.96 3.58 -6.52
CA PRO A 51 12.92 4.20 -5.20
C PRO A 51 12.25 5.58 -5.19
N GLU A 52 12.51 6.41 -6.21
CA GLU A 52 11.89 7.73 -6.37
C GLU A 52 10.38 7.62 -6.57
N LYS A 53 9.95 6.76 -7.50
CA LYS A 53 8.53 6.56 -7.84
C LYS A 53 7.76 5.93 -6.71
N ALA A 54 8.36 5.04 -5.92
CA ALA A 54 7.69 4.41 -4.79
C ALA A 54 7.24 5.43 -3.73
N PHE A 55 7.89 6.59 -3.62
CA PHE A 55 7.45 7.70 -2.78
C PHE A 55 6.38 8.60 -3.42
N GLU A 56 6.12 8.50 -4.73
CA GLU A 56 5.03 9.25 -5.36
C GLU A 56 3.68 8.69 -4.89
N PRO A 57 2.76 9.52 -4.36
CA PRO A 57 1.48 9.05 -3.83
C PRO A 57 0.69 8.22 -4.84
N CYS A 58 0.52 8.72 -6.08
CA CYS A 58 -0.25 8.03 -7.12
C CYS A 58 0.39 6.71 -7.55
N ALA A 59 1.72 6.66 -7.67
CA ALA A 59 2.41 5.42 -8.05
C ALA A 59 2.34 4.39 -6.92
N SER A 60 2.48 4.83 -5.67
CA SER A 60 2.32 3.97 -4.48
C SER A 60 0.90 3.39 -4.38
N LEU A 61 -0.12 4.20 -4.59
CA LEU A 61 -1.53 3.77 -4.62
C LEU A 61 -1.81 2.80 -5.77
N SER A 62 -1.33 3.11 -6.98
CA SER A 62 -1.50 2.23 -8.15
C SER A 62 -0.84 0.86 -7.93
N ALA A 63 0.39 0.86 -7.41
CA ALA A 63 1.10 -0.36 -7.05
C ALA A 63 0.34 -1.21 -6.02
N ALA A 64 -0.20 -0.58 -4.98
CA ALA A 64 -1.01 -1.28 -3.99
C ALA A 64 -2.30 -1.85 -4.56
N ALA A 65 -2.97 -1.10 -5.45
CA ALA A 65 -4.18 -1.55 -6.14
C ALA A 65 -3.90 -2.82 -6.97
N HIS A 66 -2.79 -2.83 -7.73
CA HIS A 66 -2.37 -4.02 -8.47
C HIS A 66 -2.09 -5.23 -7.57
N LEU A 67 -1.42 -5.03 -6.43
CA LEU A 67 -1.16 -6.10 -5.46
C LEU A 67 -2.46 -6.64 -4.86
N LEU A 68 -3.38 -5.76 -4.46
CA LEU A 68 -4.69 -6.16 -3.91
C LEU A 68 -5.54 -6.89 -4.95
N GLU A 69 -5.60 -6.38 -6.18
CA GLU A 69 -6.32 -7.00 -7.29
C GLU A 69 -5.78 -8.40 -7.59
N SER A 70 -4.46 -8.58 -7.58
CA SER A 70 -3.83 -9.89 -7.79
C SER A 70 -4.24 -10.97 -6.77
N ARG A 71 -4.77 -10.55 -5.61
CA ARG A 71 -5.25 -11.43 -4.53
C ARG A 71 -6.77 -11.46 -4.41
N TYR A 72 -7.49 -10.64 -5.16
CA TYR A 72 -8.94 -10.59 -5.12
C TYR A 72 -9.56 -11.69 -5.97
N ALA A 73 -10.07 -12.73 -5.31
CA ALA A 73 -10.67 -13.88 -6.00
C ALA A 73 -12.11 -13.63 -6.52
N GLY A 74 -12.72 -12.49 -6.21
CA GLY A 74 -14.10 -12.17 -6.61
C GLY A 74 -15.16 -13.02 -5.90
N GLY A 75 -16.33 -13.14 -6.54
CA GLY A 75 -17.47 -13.89 -6.03
C GLY A 75 -18.77 -13.50 -6.76
N THR A 76 -19.74 -14.41 -6.77
CA THR A 76 -21.04 -14.20 -7.44
C THR A 76 -22.09 -13.56 -6.54
N THR A 77 -21.84 -13.49 -5.24
CA THR A 77 -22.72 -12.88 -4.24
C THR A 77 -21.99 -11.79 -3.47
N ALA A 78 -22.71 -10.80 -2.97
CA ALA A 78 -22.12 -9.73 -2.17
C ALA A 78 -21.33 -10.24 -0.94
N PRO A 79 -21.80 -11.25 -0.17
CA PRO A 79 -21.01 -11.82 0.92
C PRO A 79 -19.70 -12.48 0.46
N ALA A 80 -19.73 -13.16 -0.69
CA ALA A 80 -18.53 -13.80 -1.25
C ALA A 80 -17.51 -12.75 -1.71
N GLN A 81 -17.96 -11.70 -2.39
CA GLN A 81 -17.11 -10.58 -2.80
C GLN A 81 -16.47 -9.88 -1.59
N GLN A 82 -17.26 -9.61 -0.55
CA GLN A 82 -16.73 -9.00 0.68
C GLN A 82 -15.68 -9.91 1.35
N LEU A 83 -15.92 -11.22 1.40
CA LEU A 83 -14.95 -12.16 1.94
C LEU A 83 -13.66 -12.20 1.11
N ALA A 84 -13.77 -12.18 -0.22
CA ALA A 84 -12.61 -12.15 -1.12
C ALA A 84 -11.77 -10.86 -0.93
N LEU A 85 -12.42 -9.70 -0.76
CA LEU A 85 -11.73 -8.44 -0.47
C LEU A 85 -10.98 -8.52 0.86
N ARG A 86 -11.63 -9.01 1.93
CA ARG A 86 -10.98 -9.18 3.24
C ARG A 86 -9.79 -10.13 3.19
N ARG A 87 -9.89 -11.22 2.42
CA ARG A 87 -8.77 -12.16 2.19
C ARG A 87 -7.62 -11.50 1.42
N ALA A 88 -7.92 -10.67 0.41
CA ALA A 88 -6.91 -9.90 -0.29
C ALA A 88 -6.19 -8.91 0.65
N ILE A 89 -6.93 -8.21 1.51
CA ILE A 89 -6.38 -7.32 2.54
C ILE A 89 -5.49 -8.09 3.54
N SER A 90 -5.93 -9.27 3.99
CA SER A 90 -5.12 -10.16 4.85
C SER A 90 -3.81 -10.54 4.17
N ALA A 91 -3.89 -10.99 2.92
CA ALA A 91 -2.73 -11.39 2.14
C ALA A 91 -1.80 -10.21 1.80
N TYR A 92 -2.33 -8.99 1.68
CA TYR A 92 -1.50 -7.81 1.44
C TYR A 92 -0.48 -7.59 2.56
N ASN A 93 -0.94 -7.63 3.82
CA ASN A 93 -0.09 -7.36 4.99
C ASN A 93 0.71 -8.57 5.49
N THR A 94 0.26 -9.78 5.18
CA THR A 94 0.84 -10.98 5.80
C THR A 94 1.21 -12.06 4.80
N GLY A 95 0.94 -11.89 3.51
CA GLY A 95 1.10 -12.95 2.51
C GLY A 95 0.13 -14.13 2.66
N ASP A 96 -0.67 -14.16 3.72
CA ASP A 96 -1.62 -15.22 4.04
C ASP A 96 -3.07 -14.68 4.08
N VAL A 97 -4.00 -15.45 3.52
CA VAL A 97 -5.41 -15.03 3.38
C VAL A 97 -6.21 -15.08 4.70
N THR A 98 -5.62 -15.58 5.79
CA THR A 98 -6.26 -15.76 7.10
C THR A 98 -5.55 -15.04 8.24
N ARG A 99 -4.22 -14.93 8.23
CA ARG A 99 -3.43 -14.37 9.36
C ARG A 99 -3.82 -12.93 9.70
N GLY A 100 -4.17 -12.12 8.70
CA GLY A 100 -4.66 -10.74 8.86
C GLY A 100 -6.01 -10.64 9.59
N PHE A 101 -6.80 -11.72 9.64
CA PHE A 101 -8.01 -11.77 10.46
C PHE A 101 -7.66 -12.03 11.92
N THR A 102 -6.79 -13.01 12.15
CA THR A 102 -6.37 -13.44 13.49
C THR A 102 -5.64 -12.33 14.23
N ASN A 103 -4.72 -11.63 13.56
CA ASN A 103 -3.98 -10.52 14.15
C ASN A 103 -4.78 -9.19 14.21
N GLY A 104 -6.03 -9.17 13.71
CA GLY A 104 -6.92 -8.02 13.73
C GLY A 104 -6.68 -6.95 12.66
N TYR A 105 -5.69 -7.14 11.78
CA TYR A 105 -5.33 -6.21 10.72
C TYR A 105 -6.52 -5.89 9.79
N VAL A 106 -7.25 -6.92 9.33
CA VAL A 106 -8.42 -6.74 8.45
C VAL A 106 -9.48 -5.85 9.11
N ARG A 107 -9.76 -6.06 10.40
CA ARG A 107 -10.74 -5.24 11.15
C ARG A 107 -10.30 -3.79 11.25
N LYS A 108 -8.99 -3.54 11.42
CA LYS A 108 -8.43 -2.19 11.48
C LYS A 108 -8.64 -1.44 10.17
N VAL A 109 -8.35 -2.09 9.03
CA VAL A 109 -8.58 -1.52 7.70
C VAL A 109 -10.06 -1.21 7.48
N GLU A 110 -10.96 -2.14 7.83
CA GLU A 110 -12.40 -1.91 7.71
C GLU A 110 -12.91 -0.77 8.61
N SER A 111 -12.38 -0.64 9.84
CA SER A 111 -12.73 0.47 10.73
C SER A 111 -12.33 1.81 10.11
N ALA A 112 -11.09 1.90 9.63
CA ALA A 112 -10.59 3.11 8.99
C ALA A 112 -11.39 3.50 7.74
N ALA A 113 -11.77 2.51 6.92
CA ALA A 113 -12.60 2.76 5.75
C ALA A 113 -13.97 3.35 6.13
N LYS A 114 -14.61 2.84 7.20
CA LYS A 114 -15.86 3.38 7.72
C LYS A 114 -15.70 4.80 8.24
N ASP A 115 -14.61 5.06 8.97
CA ASP A 115 -14.33 6.40 9.50
C ASP A 115 -14.19 7.40 8.34
N ILE A 116 -13.46 7.06 7.28
CA ILE A 116 -13.34 7.91 6.08
C ILE A 116 -14.70 8.15 5.43
N SER A 117 -15.52 7.12 5.24
CA SER A 117 -16.87 7.26 4.66
C SER A 117 -17.84 8.09 5.50
N SER A 118 -17.55 8.27 6.80
CA SER A 118 -18.38 9.07 7.70
C SER A 118 -18.04 10.57 7.70
N HIS A 119 -16.95 10.97 7.03
CA HIS A 119 -16.62 12.39 6.85
C HIS A 119 -17.30 12.90 5.56
N PRO A 120 -18.05 14.02 5.61
CA PRO A 120 -18.54 14.64 4.40
C PRO A 120 -17.35 15.05 3.53
N GLU A 121 -17.38 14.63 2.27
CA GLU A 121 -16.43 15.06 1.25
C GLU A 121 -16.33 16.59 1.29
N PRO A 122 -15.12 17.20 1.22
CA PRO A 122 -15.02 18.63 1.12
C PRO A 122 -15.82 19.05 -0.10
N THR A 123 -16.88 19.83 0.09
CA THR A 123 -17.58 20.49 -1.00
C THR A 123 -16.52 21.25 -1.79
N LEU A 124 -16.21 20.78 -3.00
CA LEU A 124 -15.53 21.60 -3.98
C LEU A 124 -16.48 22.76 -4.28
N GLU A 125 -16.34 23.85 -3.53
CA GLU A 125 -17.03 25.12 -3.79
C GLU A 125 -16.80 25.46 -5.27
N PRO A 126 -17.84 25.52 -6.12
CA PRO A 126 -17.67 25.99 -7.47
C PRO A 126 -17.29 27.46 -7.38
N THR A 127 -16.02 27.80 -7.60
CA THR A 127 -15.64 29.19 -7.88
C THR A 127 -16.25 29.55 -9.23
N ALA A 128 -17.44 30.13 -9.16
CA ALA A 128 -18.26 30.56 -10.27
C ALA A 128 -17.52 31.57 -11.15
N GLN A 129 -17.68 31.41 -12.47
CA GLN A 129 -18.07 32.51 -13.34
C GLN A 129 -18.71 31.92 -14.61
N ASP A 130 -20.04 32.03 -14.65
CA ASP A 130 -20.85 31.91 -15.84
C ASP A 130 -20.35 32.88 -16.92
N ALA A 131 -20.00 32.36 -18.09
CA ALA A 131 -20.03 33.08 -19.35
C ALA A 131 -20.90 32.26 -20.31
N PRO A 132 -21.87 32.88 -21.02
CA PRO A 132 -22.82 32.13 -21.84
C PRO A 132 -22.11 31.60 -23.08
N HIS A 133 -21.82 30.30 -23.10
CA HIS A 133 -21.29 29.66 -24.30
C HIS A 133 -22.46 29.16 -25.16
N LEU A 134 -22.61 29.78 -26.32
CA LEU A 134 -23.45 29.34 -27.43
C LEU A 134 -23.23 27.84 -27.71
N GLU A 135 -24.34 27.15 -27.95
CA GLU A 135 -24.38 25.72 -28.28
C GLU A 135 -23.56 25.37 -29.53
N ALA A 136 -22.74 24.33 -29.43
CA ALA A 136 -22.31 23.52 -30.56
C ALA A 136 -22.21 22.05 -30.12
N PRO A 137 -22.78 21.08 -30.87
CA PRO A 137 -22.92 19.71 -30.41
C PRO A 137 -21.68 18.86 -30.65
N GLY A 138 -21.34 18.04 -29.64
CA GLY A 138 -20.81 16.68 -29.83
C GLY A 138 -19.32 16.51 -30.11
N ARG A 139 -18.49 16.46 -29.05
CA ARG A 139 -17.33 15.55 -28.94
C ARG A 139 -17.10 15.19 -27.47
N LYS A 140 -17.16 13.89 -27.12
CA LYS A 140 -16.69 13.41 -25.80
C LYS A 140 -15.17 13.56 -25.76
N ALA A 141 -14.67 14.54 -25.03
CA ALA A 141 -13.25 14.71 -24.74
C ALA A 141 -13.03 14.54 -23.23
N VAL A 142 -12.16 13.61 -22.86
CA VAL A 142 -11.69 13.39 -21.49
C VAL A 142 -10.76 14.57 -21.12
N PRO A 143 -10.90 15.23 -19.95
CA PRO A 143 -10.01 16.33 -19.60
C PRO A 143 -8.58 15.83 -19.33
N PRO A 144 -7.54 16.56 -19.79
CA PRO A 144 -6.16 16.29 -19.40
C PRO A 144 -5.92 16.81 -17.96
N LEU A 145 -5.66 15.90 -17.02
CA LEU A 145 -5.35 16.26 -15.63
C LEU A 145 -3.84 16.29 -15.42
N LEU A 146 -3.19 17.34 -15.96
CA LEU A 146 -1.80 17.68 -15.68
C LEU A 146 -1.64 19.21 -15.68
N GLN A 147 -2.15 19.89 -14.64
CA GLN A 147 -1.55 21.13 -14.11
C GLN A 147 -2.33 21.55 -12.86
N GLN A 148 -1.85 21.23 -11.66
CA GLN A 148 -1.95 22.03 -10.43
C GLN A 148 -1.53 21.18 -9.23
N SER A 149 -0.23 21.18 -8.96
CA SER A 149 0.29 20.84 -7.63
C SER A 149 1.51 21.71 -7.33
N GLN A 150 1.32 23.04 -7.33
CA GLN A 150 2.37 23.96 -6.85
C GLN A 150 1.89 25.03 -5.88
N GLN A 151 0.63 25.06 -5.45
CA GLN A 151 0.18 26.05 -4.46
C GLN A 151 -0.80 25.46 -3.45
N ALA A 152 -0.26 24.91 -2.36
CA ALA A 152 -0.95 24.85 -1.07
C ALA A 152 0.11 24.78 0.05
N ASN A 153 0.63 25.94 0.44
CA ASN A 153 1.30 26.11 1.72
C ASN A 153 0.22 26.45 2.77
N GLY A 154 0.01 25.60 3.77
CA GLY A 154 -0.91 25.93 4.88
C GLY A 154 -1.39 24.74 5.69
N LYS A 155 -0.81 24.59 6.90
CA LYS A 155 -1.24 23.73 8.03
C LYS A 155 -1.27 22.22 7.79
N GLN A 156 -0.26 21.54 8.36
CA GLN A 156 -0.29 20.10 8.59
C GLN A 156 -1.54 19.69 9.39
N PRO A 157 -2.37 18.76 8.90
CA PRO A 157 -3.44 18.18 9.70
C PRO A 157 -2.82 17.37 10.84
N LYS A 158 -3.49 17.37 12.00
CA LYS A 158 -3.11 16.50 13.13
C LYS A 158 -3.10 15.04 12.65
N ARG A 159 -1.89 14.45 12.62
CA ARG A 159 -1.61 12.99 12.58
C ARG A 159 -2.55 12.33 13.60
N ASN A 160 -3.38 11.32 13.27
CA ASN A 160 -2.98 9.91 13.18
C ASN A 160 -4.16 8.91 12.89
N SER A 161 -5.26 9.28 12.23
CA SER A 161 -6.30 8.28 11.84
C SER A 161 -6.08 7.62 10.47
N TRP A 162 -5.32 8.26 9.58
CA TRP A 162 -5.16 7.82 8.18
C TRP A 162 -3.94 6.91 7.97
N ASP A 163 -2.99 6.90 8.91
CA ASP A 163 -1.80 6.05 8.83
C ASP A 163 -2.09 4.66 9.41
N ILE A 164 -2.80 3.86 8.62
CA ILE A 164 -3.14 2.46 8.97
C ILE A 164 -1.90 1.57 9.05
N TRP A 165 -0.83 1.99 8.38
CA TRP A 165 0.40 1.23 8.16
C TRP A 165 1.48 1.51 9.21
N GLY A 166 1.58 2.73 9.74
CA GLY A 166 2.65 3.15 10.66
C GLY A 166 2.58 2.61 12.09
N SER A 167 1.64 1.71 12.42
CA SER A 167 1.48 1.10 13.75
C SER A 167 1.54 -0.42 13.74
N TYR A 168 2.00 -1.03 12.65
CA TYR A 168 2.45 -2.43 12.69
C TYR A 168 3.84 -2.47 13.32
N GLU A 169 3.89 -2.77 14.62
CA GLU A 169 5.08 -3.33 15.25
C GLU A 169 4.92 -4.85 15.21
N SER A 170 5.84 -5.54 14.54
CA SER A 170 5.93 -6.99 14.63
C SER A 170 6.39 -7.34 16.04
N ASN A 171 5.46 -7.59 16.96
CA ASN A 171 5.78 -8.29 18.20
C ASN A 171 6.13 -9.74 17.86
N ARG A 172 7.35 -9.97 17.39
CA ARG A 172 8.02 -11.28 17.48
C ARG A 172 8.60 -11.38 18.89
N SER A 173 7.74 -11.70 19.85
CA SER A 173 8.18 -12.15 21.17
C SER A 173 9.02 -13.41 21.01
N GLY A 174 10.10 -13.48 21.78
CA GLY A 174 11.22 -14.41 21.62
C GLY A 174 10.84 -15.88 21.46
N ALA A 175 11.58 -16.55 20.57
CA ALA A 175 11.69 -17.99 20.58
C ALA A 175 12.65 -18.40 21.71
N ASP A 176 12.11 -19.04 22.75
CA ASP A 176 12.90 -19.88 23.64
C ASP A 176 13.20 -21.23 22.96
N PRO A 177 14.39 -21.82 23.13
CA PRO A 177 14.77 -23.05 22.46
C PRO A 177 14.33 -24.25 23.30
N SER A 178 13.34 -24.99 22.82
CA SER A 178 13.08 -26.37 23.27
C SER A 178 12.38 -27.12 22.16
N GLY A 179 13.12 -28.00 21.49
CA GLY A 179 12.55 -28.98 20.56
C GLY A 179 11.62 -29.97 21.27
N PRO A 180 10.87 -30.77 20.50
CA PRO A 180 11.48 -32.03 20.10
C PRO A 180 11.33 -32.37 18.60
N THR A 181 12.25 -33.24 18.20
CA THR A 181 12.36 -34.05 16.99
C THR A 181 11.05 -34.59 16.41
N GLY A 182 10.91 -34.51 15.07
CA GLY A 182 9.93 -35.32 14.33
C GLY A 182 9.78 -34.96 12.86
N SER A 183 10.48 -35.71 11.99
CA SER A 183 10.23 -35.92 10.55
C SER A 183 10.37 -34.75 9.57
N GLN A 184 11.53 -34.73 8.92
CA GLN A 184 11.74 -34.06 7.64
C GLN A 184 10.87 -34.72 6.55
N ALA A 185 9.87 -34.00 6.06
CA ALA A 185 9.44 -34.12 4.68
C ALA A 185 10.12 -32.99 3.91
N ALA A 186 10.92 -33.36 2.92
CA ALA A 186 11.63 -32.43 2.07
C ALA A 186 10.64 -31.55 1.31
N GLU A 187 10.49 -30.30 1.74
CA GLU A 187 9.93 -29.24 0.92
C GLU A 187 11.03 -28.87 -0.09
N GLU A 188 10.90 -29.40 -1.30
CA GLU A 188 11.70 -28.98 -2.45
C GLU A 188 11.68 -27.45 -2.50
N ARG A 189 12.87 -26.85 -2.47
CA ARG A 189 13.07 -25.43 -2.72
C ARG A 189 12.54 -25.11 -4.12
N GLU A 190 11.28 -24.71 -4.19
CA GLU A 190 10.70 -24.19 -5.41
C GLU A 190 11.53 -22.95 -5.82
N SER A 191 12.21 -23.06 -6.95
CA SER A 191 13.03 -22.01 -7.51
C SER A 191 12.18 -20.74 -7.63
N SER A 192 12.64 -19.65 -7.01
CA SER A 192 11.97 -18.36 -7.02
C SER A 192 11.58 -17.96 -8.44
N ASN A 193 10.30 -18.09 -8.77
CA ASN A 193 9.76 -17.58 -10.02
C ASN A 193 9.95 -16.05 -9.99
N PRO A 194 10.78 -15.47 -10.88
CA PRO A 194 11.09 -14.04 -10.84
C PRO A 194 9.87 -13.15 -11.12
N ASN A 195 8.75 -13.74 -11.56
CA ASN A 195 7.48 -13.06 -11.81
C ASN A 195 6.45 -13.22 -10.67
N LYS A 196 6.84 -13.78 -9.51
CA LYS A 196 5.92 -13.93 -8.38
C LYS A 196 5.94 -12.68 -7.50
N LEU A 197 4.76 -12.05 -7.36
CA LEU A 197 4.55 -10.97 -6.39
C LEU A 197 4.85 -11.47 -4.97
N VAL A 198 5.64 -10.68 -4.25
CA VAL A 198 6.00 -10.89 -2.84
C VAL A 198 5.04 -10.12 -1.95
N PHE A 199 4.68 -10.72 -0.84
CA PHE A 199 3.86 -10.12 0.21
C PHE A 199 4.59 -10.35 1.54
N ASP A 200 4.33 -9.51 2.53
CA ASP A 200 5.06 -9.49 3.80
C ASP A 200 4.88 -10.76 4.66
#